data_AF-A0A1Y2TMF7-F1
#
_entry.id   AF-A0A1Y2TMF7-F1
#
_cell.length_a   1.000
_cell.length_b   1.000
_cell.length_c   1.000
_cell.angle_alpha   90.00
_cell.angle_beta   90.00
_cell.angle_gamma   90.00
#
_symmetry.space_group_name_H-M   'P 1'
#
loop_
_entity.id
_entity.type
_entity.pdbx_description
1 polymer ?
#
loop_
_entity_poly.entity_id
_entity_poly.type
_entity_poly.pdbx_seq_one_letter_code
_entity_poly.pdbx_strand_id
1 'polypeptide(L)'
;LKRFIASSDTFDNAPTVSWLLQNRTAQTEKTTPTAGHTPTSLYRMYGYLVVGFTIGLRTEVEFFFNQPSWVVAVIPDPRDLDPDRYAILSVLPYYLVKAFNRLVEHGLPWEVQR
;
A
#
# COMPACT_ATOMS: atom_id res chain seq x y z
N LEU A 1 -19.04 -16.74 -21.13
CA LEU A 1 -17.71 -16.51 -20.55
C LEU A 1 -17.88 -15.78 -19.22
N LYS A 2 -17.17 -16.24 -18.19
CA LYS A 2 -17.39 -15.93 -16.77
C LYS A 2 -17.09 -14.47 -16.44
N ARG A 3 -18.02 -13.81 -15.75
CA ARG A 3 -17.84 -12.50 -15.11
C ARG A 3 -16.73 -12.62 -14.07
N PHE A 4 -15.65 -11.87 -14.23
CA PHE A 4 -14.67 -11.63 -13.17
C PHE A 4 -15.33 -10.68 -12.16
N ILE A 5 -15.97 -11.24 -11.14
CA ILE A 5 -16.33 -10.51 -9.93
C ILE A 5 -15.00 -10.32 -9.21
N ALA A 6 -14.44 -9.10 -9.27
CA ALA A 6 -13.40 -8.70 -8.33
C ALA A 6 -14.04 -8.77 -6.94
N SER A 7 -13.64 -9.75 -6.13
CA SER A 7 -14.09 -9.90 -4.76
C SER A 7 -13.83 -8.60 -4.00
N SER A 8 -14.90 -7.89 -3.67
CA SER A 8 -14.92 -6.76 -2.72
C SER A 8 -14.67 -7.20 -1.28
N ASP A 9 -14.53 -8.51 -1.02
CA ASP A 9 -14.54 -9.12 0.32
C ASP A 9 -13.29 -8.93 1.18
N THR A 10 -12.22 -8.30 0.70
CA THR A 10 -10.94 -8.28 1.46
C THR A 10 -10.71 -7.01 2.28
N PHE A 11 -11.48 -5.94 2.09
CA PHE A 11 -11.20 -4.64 2.72
C PHE A 11 -12.10 -4.28 3.91
N ASP A 12 -13.31 -4.85 4.00
CA ASP A 12 -14.24 -4.59 5.11
C ASP A 12 -13.72 -5.10 6.48
N ASN A 13 -12.71 -5.98 6.47
CA ASN A 13 -12.08 -6.54 7.67
C ASN A 13 -10.67 -6.01 7.95
N ALA A 14 -10.25 -4.93 7.29
CA ALA A 14 -8.95 -4.33 7.58
C ALA A 14 -8.91 -3.78 9.03
N PRO A 15 -7.85 -4.05 9.80
CA PRO A 15 -7.78 -3.61 11.18
C PRO A 15 -7.78 -2.08 11.29
N THR A 16 -8.45 -1.56 12.31
CA THR A 16 -8.47 -0.12 12.62
C THR A 16 -7.13 0.34 13.18
N VAL A 17 -6.87 1.65 13.11
CA VAL A 17 -5.64 2.25 13.65
C VAL A 17 -5.47 1.91 15.12
N SER A 18 -6.52 2.09 15.92
CA SER A 18 -6.53 1.77 17.36
C SER A 18 -6.18 0.31 17.64
N TRP A 19 -6.73 -0.62 16.86
CA TRP A 19 -6.44 -2.04 17.03
C TRP A 19 -4.98 -2.37 16.68
N LEU A 20 -4.44 -1.77 15.61
CA LEU A 20 -3.04 -1.95 15.22
C LEU A 20 -2.09 -1.41 16.28
N LEU A 21 -2.40 -0.26 16.88
CA LEU A 21 -1.58 0.32 17.95
C LEU A 21 -1.57 -0.55 19.20
N GLN A 22 -2.72 -1.13 19.57
CA GLN A 22 -2.83 -2.07 20.70
C GLN A 22 -2.05 -3.38 20.46
N ASN A 23 -1.97 -3.83 19.22
CA ASN A 23 -1.34 -5.11 18.84
C ASN A 23 0.02 -4.92 18.13
N ARG A 24 0.66 -3.76 18.31
CA ARG A 24 1.82 -3.32 17.53
C ARG A 24 2.98 -4.32 17.56
N THR A 25 3.33 -4.83 18.74
CA THR A 25 4.46 -5.75 18.95
C THR A 25 4.24 -7.10 18.28
N ALA A 26 3.01 -7.63 18.31
CA ALA A 26 2.67 -8.89 17.65
C ALA A 26 2.68 -8.77 16.12
N GLN A 27 2.40 -7.58 15.58
CA GLN A 27 2.35 -7.35 14.13
C GLN A 27 3.74 -7.15 13.51
N THR A 28 4.74 -6.67 14.26
CA THR A 28 6.11 -6.54 13.75
C THR A 28 6.79 -7.88 13.46
N GLU A 29 6.31 -8.96 14.08
CA GLU A 29 6.85 -10.32 13.91
C GLU A 29 6.13 -11.10 12.81
N LYS A 30 4.94 -10.67 12.40
CA LYS A 30 4.11 -11.32 11.39
C LYS A 30 4.45 -10.77 10.00
N THR A 31 5.46 -11.33 9.34
CA THR A 31 5.76 -11.03 7.94
C THR A 31 4.62 -11.53 7.04
N THR A 32 3.92 -10.61 6.38
CA THR A 32 2.92 -10.99 5.37
C THR A 32 3.63 -11.10 4.03
N PRO A 33 3.45 -12.19 3.25
CA PRO A 33 4.08 -12.31 1.94
C PRO A 33 3.70 -11.14 1.03
N THR A 34 4.69 -10.58 0.31
CA THR A 34 4.58 -9.41 -0.59
C THR A 34 3.79 -9.69 -1.88
N ALA A 35 2.89 -10.68 -1.89
CA ALA A 35 2.06 -11.02 -3.04
C ALA A 35 0.70 -10.30 -2.96
N GLY A 36 0.23 -9.69 -4.05
CA GLY A 36 -1.10 -9.04 -4.09
C GLY A 36 -1.31 -8.13 -5.29
N HIS A 37 -2.46 -7.46 -5.35
CA HIS A 37 -2.80 -6.45 -6.35
C HIS A 37 -2.55 -5.04 -5.77
N THR A 38 -2.56 -3.99 -6.60
CA THR A 38 -2.23 -2.60 -6.20
C THR A 38 -2.94 -2.11 -4.93
N PRO A 39 -4.26 -2.31 -4.74
CA PRO A 39 -4.93 -1.88 -3.51
C PRO A 39 -4.40 -2.61 -2.27
N THR A 40 -4.12 -3.92 -2.37
CA THR A 40 -3.61 -4.72 -1.25
C THR A 40 -2.27 -4.21 -0.73
N SER A 41 -1.41 -3.71 -1.62
CA SER A 41 -0.11 -3.14 -1.24
C SER A 41 -0.26 -1.86 -0.41
N LEU A 42 -1.19 -0.97 -0.76
CA LEU A 42 -1.47 0.23 0.03
C LEU A 42 -1.96 -0.10 1.44
N TYR A 43 -2.82 -1.11 1.60
CA TYR A 43 -3.27 -1.55 2.91
C TYR A 43 -2.14 -2.18 3.75
N ARG A 44 -1.17 -2.86 3.12
CA ARG A 44 0.04 -3.32 3.81
C ARG A 44 0.92 -2.16 4.25
N MET A 45 1.15 -1.18 3.38
CA MET A 45 1.88 0.04 3.73
C MET A 45 1.22 0.79 4.88
N TYR A 46 -0.11 0.94 4.86
CA TYR A 46 -0.90 1.48 5.97
C TYR A 46 -0.61 0.72 7.27
N GLY A 47 -0.72 -0.60 7.26
CA GLY A 47 -0.46 -1.43 8.43
C GLY A 47 0.94 -1.21 8.99
N TYR A 48 1.96 -1.26 8.12
CA TYR A 48 3.35 -1.02 8.49
C TYR A 48 3.61 0.39 9.03
N LEU A 49 2.94 1.40 8.46
CA LEU A 49 3.07 2.79 8.90
C LEU A 49 2.49 2.97 10.31
N VAL A 50 1.30 2.45 10.58
CA VAL A 50 0.64 2.56 11.89
C VAL A 50 1.42 1.83 12.99
N VAL A 51 1.93 0.63 12.70
CA VAL A 51 2.75 -0.13 13.66
C VAL A 51 4.21 0.32 13.69
N GLY A 52 4.59 1.32 12.88
CA GLY A 52 5.96 1.82 12.76
C GLY A 52 6.99 0.75 12.37
N PHE A 53 6.60 -0.20 11.53
CA PHE A 53 7.49 -1.24 11.00
C PHE A 53 8.20 -0.76 9.73
N THR A 54 9.23 0.06 9.91
CA THR A 54 9.94 0.74 8.82
C THR A 54 10.58 -0.22 7.80
N ILE A 55 11.07 -1.38 8.26
CA ILE A 55 11.66 -2.39 7.36
C ILE A 55 10.59 -2.93 6.41
N GLY A 56 9.44 -3.36 6.94
CA GLY A 56 8.32 -3.84 6.11
C GLY A 56 7.78 -2.77 5.17
N LEU A 57 7.65 -1.53 5.66
CA LEU A 57 7.23 -0.39 4.83
C LEU A 57 8.18 -0.17 3.65
N ARG A 58 9.48 -0.16 3.90
CA ARG A 58 10.49 -0.01 2.84
C ARG A 58 10.40 -1.13 1.81
N THR A 59 10.36 -2.39 2.25
CA THR A 59 10.25 -3.55 1.37
C THR A 59 9.01 -3.49 0.50
N GLU A 60 7.86 -3.09 1.06
CA GLU A 60 6.61 -2.96 0.32
C GLU A 60 6.66 -1.82 -0.70
N VAL A 61 7.28 -0.68 -0.36
CA VAL A 61 7.47 0.45 -1.29
C VAL A 61 8.38 0.07 -2.45
N GLU A 62 9.49 -0.62 -2.18
CA GLU A 62 10.39 -1.14 -3.21
C GLU A 62 9.68 -2.16 -4.11
N PHE A 63 8.89 -3.06 -3.53
CA PHE A 63 8.09 -4.01 -4.30
C PHE A 63 7.07 -3.30 -5.20
N PHE A 64 6.34 -2.32 -4.66
CA PHE A 64 5.35 -1.53 -5.39
C PHE A 64 6.00 -0.80 -6.57
N PHE A 65 7.14 -0.14 -6.34
CA PHE A 65 7.87 0.60 -7.38
C PHE A 65 8.27 -0.30 -8.55
N ASN A 66 8.62 -1.55 -8.26
CA ASN A 66 9.03 -2.54 -9.26
C ASN A 66 7.85 -3.22 -9.99
N GLN A 67 6.60 -2.79 -9.77
CA GLN A 67 5.44 -3.29 -10.51
C GLN A 67 5.13 -2.38 -11.73
N PRO A 68 5.53 -2.73 -12.96
CA PRO A 68 5.42 -1.83 -14.12
C PRO A 68 3.97 -1.50 -14.50
N SER A 69 3.01 -2.36 -14.15
CA SER A 69 1.58 -2.14 -14.42
C SER A 69 0.88 -1.30 -13.35
N TRP A 70 1.55 -0.93 -12.26
CA TRP A 70 0.93 -0.26 -11.12
C TRP A 70 1.17 1.24 -11.18
N VAL A 71 0.27 1.94 -11.88
CA VAL A 71 0.33 3.39 -12.00
C VAL A 71 -0.30 4.04 -10.76
N VAL A 72 0.47 4.85 -10.03
CA VAL A 72 -0.04 5.51 -8.81
C VAL A 72 -1.19 6.48 -9.12
N ALA A 73 -1.14 7.13 -10.28
CA ALA A 73 -2.16 8.10 -10.72
C ALA A 73 -3.54 7.50 -11.02
N VAL A 74 -3.64 6.17 -11.22
CA VAL A 74 -4.93 5.50 -11.50
C VAL A 74 -5.50 4.77 -10.28
N ILE A 75 -4.85 4.89 -9.12
CA ILE A 75 -5.35 4.32 -7.88
C ILE A 75 -6.67 5.03 -7.55
N PRO A 76 -7.80 4.31 -7.45
CA PRO A 76 -9.07 4.90 -7.11
C PRO A 76 -9.07 5.38 -5.65
N ASP A 77 -9.94 6.34 -5.37
CA ASP A 77 -10.26 6.74 -4.00
C ASP A 77 -10.66 5.49 -3.17
N PRO A 78 -9.99 5.22 -2.02
CA PRO A 78 -10.25 4.04 -1.22
C PRO A 78 -11.67 3.98 -0.64
N ARG A 79 -12.36 5.12 -0.49
CA ARG A 79 -13.73 5.22 0.07
C ARG A 79 -13.91 4.42 1.37
N ASP A 80 -12.88 4.41 2.19
CA ASP A 80 -12.84 3.66 3.44
C ASP A 80 -13.78 4.31 4.49
N LEU A 81 -14.53 3.47 5.22
CA LEU A 81 -15.49 3.91 6.24
C LEU A 81 -14.82 4.36 7.55
N ASP A 82 -13.61 3.89 7.82
CA ASP A 82 -12.83 4.32 8.99
C ASP A 82 -12.06 5.61 8.65
N PRO A 83 -12.35 6.74 9.31
CA PRO A 83 -11.80 8.04 8.91
C PRO A 83 -10.27 8.12 9.08
N ASP A 84 -9.70 7.43 10.06
CA ASP A 84 -8.26 7.45 10.32
C ASP A 84 -7.52 6.64 9.25
N ARG A 85 -8.02 5.44 8.95
CA ARG A 85 -7.49 4.60 7.87
C ARG A 85 -7.69 5.26 6.51
N TYR A 86 -8.84 5.89 6.28
CA TYR A 86 -9.11 6.68 5.08
C TYR A 86 -8.07 7.79 4.87
N ALA A 87 -7.77 8.56 5.93
CA ALA A 87 -6.79 9.65 5.85
C ALA A 87 -5.40 9.13 5.45
N ILE A 88 -4.97 8.00 6.04
CA ILE A 88 -3.67 7.39 5.73
C ILE A 88 -3.66 6.83 4.29
N LEU A 89 -4.69 6.07 3.91
CA LEU A 89 -4.77 5.48 2.57
C LEU A 89 -4.88 6.53 1.47
N SER A 90 -5.54 7.66 1.74
CA SER A 90 -5.67 8.77 0.78
C SER A 90 -4.36 9.53 0.59
N VAL A 91 -3.55 9.65 1.66
CA VAL A 91 -2.29 10.39 1.59
C VAL A 91 -1.11 9.56 1.07
N LEU A 92 -1.16 8.23 1.22
CA LEU A 92 -0.10 7.33 0.76
C LEU A 92 0.23 7.48 -0.74
N PRO A 93 -0.73 7.40 -1.68
CA PRO A 93 -0.46 7.60 -3.11
C PRO A 93 0.22 8.94 -3.41
N TYR A 94 -0.18 10.01 -2.74
CA TYR A 94 0.42 11.34 -2.92
C TYR A 94 1.92 11.34 -2.58
N TYR A 95 2.31 10.71 -1.47
CA TYR A 95 3.72 10.60 -1.10
C TYR A 95 4.50 9.62 -1.97
N LEU A 96 3.87 8.54 -2.44
CA LEU A 96 4.50 7.61 -3.39
C LEU A 96 4.86 8.31 -4.70
N VAL A 97 3.95 9.11 -5.28
CA VAL A 97 4.26 9.90 -6.49
C VAL A 97 5.47 10.80 -6.26
N LYS A 98 5.50 11.53 -5.15
CA LYS A 98 6.64 12.41 -4.84
C LYS A 98 7.95 11.64 -4.67
N ALA A 99 7.92 10.52 -3.96
CA ALA A 99 9.09 9.69 -3.73
C ALA A 99 9.62 9.09 -5.05
N PHE A 100 8.72 8.53 -5.87
CA PHE A 100 9.09 7.91 -7.13
C PHE A 100 9.60 8.91 -8.15
N ASN A 101 8.98 10.07 -8.27
CA ASN A 101 9.48 11.13 -9.16
C ASN A 101 10.89 11.58 -8.75
N ARG A 102 11.16 11.73 -7.45
CA ARG A 102 12.52 12.02 -6.96
C ARG A 102 13.51 10.90 -7.28
N LEU A 103 13.11 9.65 -7.14
CA LEU A 103 13.96 8.50 -7.47
C LEU A 103 14.34 8.48 -8.96
N VAL A 104 13.38 8.77 -9.84
CA VAL A 104 13.61 8.89 -11.29
C VAL A 104 14.54 10.06 -11.62
N GLU A 105 14.32 11.23 -11.00
CA GLU A 105 15.19 12.41 -11.16
C GLU A 105 16.65 12.14 -10.75
N HIS A 106 16.85 11.28 -9.74
CA HIS A 106 18.18 10.89 -9.25
C HIS A 106 18.84 9.74 -10.03
N GLY A 107 18.29 9.35 -11.18
CA GLY A 107 18.93 8.44 -12.12
C GLY A 107 18.60 6.95 -11.95
N LEU A 108 17.53 6.61 -11.22
CA LEU A 108 16.94 5.28 -11.34
C LEU A 108 16.16 5.22 -12.66
N PRO A 109 16.56 4.36 -13.63
CA PRO A 109 15.95 4.36 -14.95
C PRO A 109 14.48 3.93 -14.88
N TRP A 110 13.62 4.75 -15.47
CA TRP A 110 12.18 4.50 -15.70
C TRP A 110 11.92 3.58 -16.91
N GLU A 111 12.96 2.98 -17.50
CA GLU A 111 12.93 2.32 -18.82
C GLU A 111 12.20 0.97 -18.84
N VAL A 112 11.01 0.82 -18.25
CA VAL A 112 10.05 -0.24 -18.62
C VAL A 112 8.60 0.25 -18.39
N GLN A 113 8.22 1.39 -18.96
CA GLN A 113 6.80 1.79 -19.11
C GLN A 113 6.51 2.34 -20.52
N ARG A 114 6.93 1.61 -21.56
CA ARG A 114 6.36 1.69 -22.92
C ARG A 114 5.43 0.51 -23.17
#